data_AF-A0A923CA08-F1
#
_entry.id   AF-A0A923CA08-F1
#
_cell.length_a   1.000
_cell.length_b   1.000
_cell.length_c   1.000
_cell.angle_alpha   90.00
_cell.angle_beta   90.00
_cell.angle_gamma   90.00
#
_symmetry.space_group_name_H-M   'P 1'
#
loop_
_entity.id
_entity.type
_entity.pdbx_description
1 polymer ?
#
loop_
_entity_poly.entity_id
_entity_poly.type
_entity_poly.pdbx_seq_one_letter_code
_entity_poly.pdbx_strand_id
1 'polypeptide(L)'
;DGAVSRGLKAIIAGAGGAAHLPGMLAAKTVVPVLGVPVASKHLSGVDSLHSIVQMPKGVPVATFAIGPAGAANAALFAVAMLANEDASLREKLQAFRAAQTEAARNMALPAV
;
A
#
# COMPACT_ATOMS: atom_id res chain seq x y z
N ASP A 1 -24.74 -1.08 5.53
CA ASP A 1 -23.76 -0.03 5.86
C ASP A 1 -22.39 -0.35 5.27
N GLY A 2 -21.69 0.65 4.72
CA GLY A 2 -20.47 0.49 3.93
C GLY A 2 -19.25 1.19 4.53
N ALA A 3 -18.09 1.10 3.87
CA ALA A 3 -16.84 1.72 4.35
C ALA A 3 -16.97 3.25 4.57
N VAL A 4 -17.70 3.94 3.69
CA VAL A 4 -17.93 5.39 3.76
C VAL A 4 -18.69 5.78 5.03
N SER A 5 -19.80 5.09 5.34
CA SER A 5 -20.63 5.41 6.52
C SER A 5 -19.90 5.12 7.85
N ARG A 6 -18.85 4.31 7.81
CA ARG A 6 -17.95 4.04 8.95
C ARG A 6 -16.80 5.04 9.08
N GLY A 7 -16.69 6.01 8.17
CA GLY A 7 -15.64 7.03 8.18
C GLY A 7 -14.26 6.54 7.73
N LEU A 8 -14.17 5.40 7.05
CA LEU A 8 -12.88 4.89 6.54
C LEU A 8 -12.34 5.81 5.43
N LYS A 9 -11.05 6.13 5.52
CA LYS A 9 -10.35 7.03 4.57
C LYS A 9 -9.53 6.30 3.51
N ALA A 10 -9.10 5.07 3.80
CA ALA A 10 -8.43 4.17 2.88
C ALA A 10 -8.66 2.72 3.34
N ILE A 11 -8.56 1.77 2.40
CA ILE A 11 -8.63 0.33 2.68
C ILE A 11 -7.36 -0.31 2.15
N ILE A 12 -6.54 -0.89 3.02
CA ILE A 12 -5.38 -1.69 2.62
C ILE A 12 -5.82 -3.14 2.52
N ALA A 13 -5.67 -3.75 1.34
CA ALA A 13 -6.13 -5.10 1.05
C ALA A 13 -4.98 -5.95 0.49
N GLY A 14 -4.63 -7.02 1.21
CA GLY A 14 -3.61 -7.98 0.80
C GLY A 14 -4.24 -9.29 0.29
N ALA A 15 -3.76 -9.81 -0.84
CA ALA A 15 -4.17 -11.11 -1.37
C ALA A 15 -3.09 -11.74 -2.26
N GLY A 16 -3.10 -13.07 -2.38
CA GLY A 16 -2.12 -13.85 -3.15
C GLY A 16 -2.78 -14.83 -4.13
N GLY A 17 -2.03 -15.28 -5.14
CA GLY A 17 -2.53 -16.13 -6.23
C GLY A 17 -3.47 -15.36 -7.15
N ALA A 18 -4.69 -15.88 -7.34
CA ALA A 18 -5.80 -15.16 -7.98
C ALA A 18 -6.37 -14.10 -7.02
N ALA A 19 -5.62 -13.00 -6.86
CA ALA A 19 -5.77 -12.04 -5.78
C ALA A 19 -6.92 -11.02 -6.02
N HIS A 20 -8.18 -11.48 -5.97
CA HIS A 20 -9.36 -10.67 -6.31
C HIS A 20 -9.81 -9.67 -5.24
N LEU A 21 -9.41 -9.86 -3.98
CA LEU A 21 -9.93 -9.07 -2.85
C LEU A 21 -9.82 -7.54 -3.06
N PRO A 22 -8.67 -6.97 -3.48
CA PRO A 22 -8.57 -5.51 -3.65
C PRO A 22 -9.51 -4.97 -4.74
N GLY A 23 -9.57 -5.65 -5.89
CA GLY A 23 -10.44 -5.26 -7.01
C GLY A 23 -11.93 -5.31 -6.64
N MET A 24 -12.36 -6.36 -5.94
CA MET A 24 -13.75 -6.52 -5.53
C MET A 24 -14.16 -5.52 -4.45
N LEU A 25 -13.24 -5.15 -3.54
CA LEU A 25 -13.49 -4.06 -2.59
C LEU A 25 -13.67 -2.73 -3.34
N ALA A 26 -12.77 -2.41 -4.27
CA ALA A 26 -12.83 -1.17 -5.05
C ALA A 26 -14.11 -1.06 -5.89
N ALA A 27 -14.63 -2.19 -6.41
CA ALA A 27 -15.89 -2.21 -7.15
C ALA A 27 -17.13 -1.90 -6.28
N LYS A 28 -17.01 -1.95 -4.95
CA LYS A 28 -18.13 -1.81 -4.00
C LYS A 28 -18.04 -0.55 -3.15
N THR A 29 -16.98 0.25 -3.29
CA THR A 29 -16.83 1.47 -2.50
C THR A 29 -16.08 2.55 -3.27
N VAL A 30 -16.35 3.82 -2.92
CA VAL A 30 -15.56 4.97 -3.37
C VAL A 30 -14.39 5.28 -2.43
N VAL A 31 -14.28 4.58 -1.29
CA VAL A 31 -13.11 4.71 -0.42
C VAL A 31 -11.89 4.14 -1.17
N PRO A 32 -10.76 4.87 -1.24
CA PRO A 32 -9.57 4.40 -1.94
C PRO A 32 -9.09 3.04 -1.44
N VAL A 33 -8.83 2.11 -2.37
CA VAL A 33 -8.30 0.77 -2.08
C VAL A 33 -6.84 0.68 -2.49
N LEU A 34 -6.01 0.23 -1.54
CA LEU A 34 -4.56 0.09 -1.62
C LEU A 34 -4.22 -1.41 -1.63
N GLY A 35 -3.86 -1.94 -2.80
CA GLY A 35 -3.64 -3.36 -3.02
C GLY A 35 -2.19 -3.80 -2.74
N VAL A 36 -2.02 -4.85 -1.94
CA VAL A 36 -0.71 -5.44 -1.62
C VAL A 36 -0.66 -6.88 -2.14
N PRO A 37 0.11 -7.16 -3.21
CA PRO A 37 0.31 -8.52 -3.69
C PRO A 37 1.06 -9.37 -2.66
N VAL A 38 0.49 -10.48 -2.25
CA VAL A 38 1.14 -11.45 -1.36
C VAL A 38 1.88 -12.48 -2.22
N ALA A 39 3.14 -12.79 -1.86
CA ALA A 39 3.93 -13.76 -2.61
C ALA A 39 3.24 -15.14 -2.64
N SER A 40 3.02 -15.67 -3.84
CA SER A 40 2.51 -17.03 -4.04
C SER A 40 3.65 -18.06 -4.06
N LYS A 41 3.33 -19.31 -3.74
CA LYS A 41 4.33 -20.40 -3.61
C LYS A 41 5.13 -20.66 -4.89
N HIS A 42 4.47 -20.59 -6.05
CA HIS A 42 5.06 -21.04 -7.33
C HIS A 42 5.46 -19.90 -8.25
N LEU A 43 4.79 -18.76 -8.18
CA LEU A 43 5.02 -17.62 -9.08
C LEU A 43 5.59 -16.41 -8.36
N SER A 44 6.03 -16.57 -7.11
CA SER A 44 6.66 -15.52 -6.29
C SER A 44 5.85 -14.22 -6.24
N GLY A 45 4.52 -14.31 -6.38
CA GLY A 45 3.61 -13.16 -6.37
C GLY A 45 3.40 -12.45 -7.71
N VAL A 46 3.95 -12.92 -8.83
CA VAL A 46 3.68 -12.35 -10.16
C VAL A 46 2.20 -12.48 -10.54
N ASP A 47 1.60 -13.64 -10.25
CA ASP A 47 0.16 -13.90 -10.36
C ASP A 47 -0.68 -12.90 -9.54
N SER A 48 -0.21 -12.64 -8.32
CA SER A 48 -0.86 -11.78 -7.34
C SER A 48 -0.77 -10.32 -7.78
N LEU A 49 0.39 -9.91 -8.30
CA LEU A 49 0.61 -8.58 -8.86
C LEU A 49 -0.33 -8.34 -10.04
N HIS A 50 -0.35 -9.24 -11.02
CA HIS A 50 -1.22 -9.11 -12.20
C HIS A 50 -2.71 -9.12 -11.84
N SER A 51 -3.11 -9.93 -10.87
CA SER A 51 -4.51 -9.99 -10.40
C SER A 51 -4.98 -8.69 -9.74
N ILE A 52 -4.06 -7.87 -9.21
CA ILE A 52 -4.39 -6.63 -8.49
C ILE A 52 -4.18 -5.40 -9.36
N VAL A 53 -3.04 -5.29 -10.07
CA VAL A 53 -2.65 -4.05 -10.77
C VAL A 53 -3.37 -3.84 -12.11
N GLN A 54 -3.76 -4.92 -12.80
CA GLN A 54 -4.35 -4.85 -14.15
C GLN A 54 -5.86 -4.58 -14.12
N MET A 55 -6.31 -3.71 -13.21
CA MET A 55 -7.71 -3.30 -13.16
C MET A 55 -8.09 -2.55 -14.46
N PRO A 56 -9.23 -2.89 -15.09
CA PRO A 56 -9.69 -2.17 -16.27
C PRO A 56 -10.13 -0.74 -15.91
N LYS A 57 -10.27 0.11 -16.93
CA LYS A 57 -10.77 1.49 -16.77
C LYS A 57 -12.08 1.53 -15.97
N GLY A 58 -12.09 2.35 -14.93
CA GLY A 58 -13.30 2.68 -14.15
C GLY A 58 -13.20 2.33 -12.67
N VAL A 59 -12.49 1.27 -12.29
CA VAL A 59 -12.38 0.81 -10.90
C VAL A 59 -10.90 0.71 -10.51
N PRO A 60 -10.29 1.79 -10.00
CA PRO A 60 -8.86 1.81 -9.71
C PRO A 60 -8.52 1.08 -8.40
N VAL A 61 -7.35 0.45 -8.38
CA VAL A 61 -6.67 -0.02 -7.18
C VAL A 61 -5.24 0.51 -7.22
N ALA A 62 -4.79 1.19 -6.16
CA ALA A 62 -3.39 1.61 -6.06
C ALA A 62 -2.55 0.42 -5.58
N THR A 63 -1.69 -0.12 -6.44
CA THR A 63 -0.96 -1.37 -6.16
C THR A 63 0.48 -1.11 -5.73
N PHE A 64 0.93 -1.82 -4.69
CA PHE A 64 2.28 -1.71 -4.14
C PHE A 64 3.13 -2.94 -4.45
N ALA A 65 4.39 -2.93 -4.01
CA ALA A 65 5.32 -4.04 -4.22
C ALA A 65 4.79 -5.37 -3.65
N ILE A 66 5.32 -6.50 -4.15
CA ILE A 66 5.00 -7.81 -3.61
C ILE A 66 5.55 -7.93 -2.17
N GLY A 67 4.72 -8.43 -1.25
CA GLY A 67 5.14 -8.83 0.10
C GLY A 67 5.31 -7.67 1.10
N PRO A 68 6.19 -7.84 2.11
CA PRO A 68 6.28 -6.93 3.26
C PRO A 68 6.61 -5.47 2.90
N ALA A 69 7.45 -5.25 1.88
CA ALA A 69 7.78 -3.91 1.41
C ALA A 69 6.54 -3.18 0.87
N GLY A 70 5.66 -3.89 0.16
CA GLY A 70 4.40 -3.33 -0.32
C GLY A 70 3.41 -3.04 0.80
N ALA A 71 3.33 -3.92 1.80
CA ALA A 71 2.49 -3.70 2.98
C ALA A 71 2.90 -2.42 3.74
N ALA A 72 4.20 -2.24 3.98
CA ALA A 72 4.73 -1.04 4.61
C ALA A 72 4.44 0.22 3.77
N ASN A 73 4.66 0.15 2.45
CA ASN A 73 4.43 1.29 1.56
C ASN A 73 2.93 1.62 1.38
N ALA A 74 2.04 0.64 1.41
CA ALA A 74 0.60 0.89 1.41
C ALA A 74 0.15 1.68 2.65
N ALA A 75 0.70 1.33 3.82
CA ALA A 75 0.46 2.08 5.06
C ALA A 75 1.04 3.50 4.98
N LEU A 76 2.28 3.66 4.53
CA LEU A 76 2.90 4.98 4.35
C LEU A 76 2.16 5.84 3.32
N PHE A 77 1.62 5.23 2.25
CA PHE A 77 0.80 5.92 1.26
C PHE A 77 -0.53 6.38 1.85
N ALA A 78 -1.20 5.54 2.65
CA ALA A 78 -2.40 5.94 3.37
C ALA A 78 -2.13 7.12 4.32
N VAL A 79 -1.02 7.09 5.07
CA VAL A 79 -0.59 8.21 5.91
C VAL A 79 -0.32 9.47 5.08
N ALA A 80 0.34 9.34 3.92
CA ALA A 80 0.58 10.46 3.02
C ALA A 80 -0.71 11.09 2.49
N MET A 81 -1.74 10.28 2.19
CA MET A 81 -3.06 10.79 1.81
C MET A 81 -3.70 11.58 2.96
N LEU A 82 -3.67 11.04 4.18
CA LEU A 82 -4.25 11.69 5.36
C LEU A 82 -3.52 12.98 5.75
N ALA A 83 -2.19 13.02 5.57
CA ALA A 83 -1.34 14.18 5.87
C ALA A 83 -1.65 15.42 5.00
N ASN A 84 -2.41 15.28 3.92
CA ASN A 84 -2.90 16.44 3.16
C ASN A 84 -3.85 17.31 3.99
N GLU A 85 -4.63 16.68 4.88
CA GLU A 85 -5.63 17.35 5.72
C GLU A 85 -5.22 17.42 7.21
N ASP A 86 -4.18 16.68 7.60
CA ASP A 86 -3.70 16.61 8.99
C ASP A 86 -2.23 17.06 9.10
N ALA A 87 -2.01 18.24 9.70
CA ALA A 87 -0.68 18.81 9.89
C ALA A 87 0.19 17.96 10.83
N SER A 88 -0.40 17.33 11.85
CA SER A 88 0.35 16.46 12.77
C SER A 88 0.86 15.21 12.06
N LEU A 89 0.04 14.59 11.20
CA LEU A 89 0.48 13.46 10.38
C LEU A 89 1.53 13.88 9.36
N ARG A 90 1.43 15.09 8.80
CA ARG A 90 2.42 15.63 7.87
C ARG A 90 3.80 15.78 8.52
N GLU A 91 3.85 16.37 9.72
CA GLU A 91 5.08 16.52 10.49
C GLU A 91 5.69 15.15 10.82
N LYS A 92 4.86 14.19 11.29
CA LYS A 92 5.32 12.82 11.57
C LYS A 92 5.87 12.12 10.33
N LEU A 93 5.22 12.28 9.17
CA LEU A 93 5.67 11.69 7.92
C LEU A 93 6.99 12.32 7.43
N GLN A 94 7.16 13.63 7.58
CA GLN A 94 8.41 14.33 7.28
C GLN A 94 9.55 13.85 8.19
N ALA A 95 9.29 13.77 9.50
CA ALA A 95 10.26 13.27 10.47
C ALA A 95 10.67 11.81 10.18
N PHE A 96 9.70 10.95 9.87
CA PHE A 96 9.97 9.57 9.45
C PHE A 96 10.90 9.51 8.23
N ARG A 97 10.63 10.30 7.18
CA ARG A 97 11.47 10.33 5.97
C ARG A 97 12.87 10.90 6.23
N ALA A 98 12.99 11.90 7.10
CA ALA A 98 14.27 12.45 7.51
C ALA A 98 15.12 11.39 8.23
N ALA A 99 14.53 10.67 9.18
CA ALA A 99 15.19 9.58 9.90
C ALA A 99 15.66 8.45 8.97
N GLN A 100 14.84 8.05 7.98
CA GLN A 100 15.24 7.05 6.98
C GLN A 100 16.44 7.53 6.13
N THR A 101 16.49 8.82 5.80
CA THR A 101 17.61 9.42 5.05
C THR A 101 18.88 9.42 5.88
N GLU A 102 18.78 9.79 7.16
CA GLU A 102 19.91 9.76 8.10
C GLU A 102 20.43 8.34 8.32
N ALA A 103 19.53 7.36 8.52
CA ALA A 103 19.89 5.97 8.66
C ALA A 103 20.70 5.45 7.45
N ALA A 104 20.31 5.81 6.23
CA ALA A 104 21.03 5.44 5.02
C ALA A 104 22.43 6.11 4.94
N ARG A 105 22.55 7.38 5.34
CA ARG A 105 23.83 8.10 5.38
C ARG A 105 24.82 7.51 6.38
N ASN A 106 24.31 6.90 7.45
CA ASN A 106 25.11 6.32 8.52
C ASN A 106 25.45 4.83 8.29
N MET A 107 25.07 4.24 7.16
CA MET A 107 25.43 2.86 6.83
C MET A 107 26.94 2.74 6.58
N ALA A 108 27.59 1.80 7.26
CA ALA A 108 28.97 1.42 7.01
C ALA A 108 29.02 0.10 6.23
N LEU A 109 30.00 -0.02 5.33
CA LEU A 109 30.27 -1.27 4.64
C LEU A 109 31.00 -2.24 5.57
N PRO A 110 30.72 -3.56 5.48
CA PRO A 110 31.54 -4.55 6.17
C PRO A 110 33.00 -4.46 5.69
N ALA A 111 33.94 -4.77 6.59
CA ALA A 111 35.34 -4.89 6.21
C ALA A 111 35.49 -6.00 5.14
N VAL A 112 36.30 -5.70 4.12
CA VAL A 112 36.69 -6.63 3.04
C VAL A 112 37.66 -7.68 3.54
#